data_AF-Q1ISW5-F1
#
_entry.id   AF-Q1ISW5-F1
#
_cell.length_a   1.000
_cell.length_b   1.000
_cell.length_c   1.000
_cell.angle_alpha   90.00
_cell.angle_beta   90.00
_cell.angle_gamma   90.00
#
_symmetry.space_group_name_H-M   'P 1'
#
loop_
_entity.id
_entity.type
_entity.pdbx_description
1 polymer ?
#
loop_
_entity_poly.entity_id
_entity_poly.type
_entity_poly.pdbx_seq_one_letter_code
_entity_poly.pdbx_strand_id
1 'polypeptide(L)'
;MSAPSSRSSQVLQDSRARIKNAAIALAVILAVVAGLSIWKPAPMTAIAGGVSLLAVCALAYITWLHVLSNEQLARTNQAILKTLSDDSYAFGLRQDGPNAVLWIANLGHAHIMLHSLYLQSGEAQSHATYNEIVQAGHVEEMNVTKQIQELTKGAADFDVWFEFISASGTAISSVQTYNILVANGIVCRVRSGTYQPRTVECPTCHQVYAMSVTGLAKSEDIEARMIEVKADLTSSCPAHHSQYLLKGESVPASMVSRTAAS
;
A
#
# COMPACT_ATOMS: atom_id res chain seq x y z
N MET A 1 4.30 15.24 18.84
CA MET A 1 3.13 16.00 18.38
C MET A 1 3.60 17.39 17.96
N SER A 2 3.81 17.58 16.66
CA SER A 2 4.29 18.84 16.09
C SER A 2 3.12 19.82 15.98
N ALA A 3 3.26 21.03 16.51
CA ALA A 3 2.21 22.04 16.45
C ALA A 3 1.77 22.30 15.00
N PRO A 4 0.45 22.44 14.71
CA PRO A 4 -0.03 22.74 13.37
C PRO A 4 0.63 24.03 12.87
N SER A 5 1.28 23.90 11.70
CA SER A 5 2.26 24.83 11.17
C SER A 5 1.72 26.27 11.03
N SER A 6 2.52 27.23 11.48
CA SER A 6 2.35 28.68 11.30
C SER A 6 2.14 29.16 9.85
N ARG A 7 2.27 28.26 8.86
CA ARG A 7 2.11 28.56 7.44
C ARG A 7 0.64 28.64 6.99
N SER A 8 -0.26 27.85 7.56
CA SER A 8 -1.68 27.89 7.15
C SER A 8 -2.37 29.19 7.59
N SER A 9 -2.01 29.70 8.77
CA SER A 9 -2.49 30.99 9.27
C SER A 9 -1.95 32.16 8.45
N GLN A 10 -0.70 32.10 7.99
CA GLN A 10 -0.11 33.12 7.11
C GLN A 10 -0.81 33.21 5.75
N VAL A 11 -1.11 32.07 5.10
CA VAL A 11 -1.80 32.06 3.78
C VAL A 11 -3.21 32.66 3.87
N LEU A 12 -3.93 32.40 4.97
CA LEU A 12 -5.25 33.01 5.22
C LEU A 12 -5.18 34.50 5.55
N GLN A 13 -4.10 34.98 6.18
CA GLN A 13 -3.89 36.40 6.44
C GLN A 13 -3.54 37.17 5.15
N ASP A 14 -2.68 36.59 4.30
CA ASP A 14 -2.26 37.21 3.04
C ASP A 14 -3.40 37.33 2.03
N SER A 15 -4.26 36.32 1.93
CA SER A 15 -5.45 36.35 1.05
C SER A 15 -6.46 37.42 1.47
N ARG A 16 -6.72 37.57 2.78
CA ARG A 16 -7.56 38.65 3.32
C ARG A 16 -6.99 40.03 3.05
N ALA A 17 -5.68 40.21 3.17
CA ALA A 17 -5.01 41.47 2.87
C ALA A 17 -5.14 41.85 1.39
N ARG A 18 -4.97 40.88 0.47
CA ARG A 18 -5.12 41.10 -0.98
C ARG A 18 -6.55 41.48 -1.37
N ILE A 19 -7.57 40.82 -0.80
CA ILE A 19 -8.97 41.16 -1.04
C ILE A 19 -9.30 42.57 -0.55
N LYS A 20 -8.81 42.95 0.65
CA LYS A 20 -8.98 44.31 1.18
C LYS A 20 -8.35 45.35 0.26
N ASN A 21 -7.11 45.12 -0.19
CA ASN A 21 -6.42 46.06 -1.08
C ASN A 21 -7.11 46.19 -2.44
N ALA A 22 -7.64 45.09 -2.99
CA ALA A 22 -8.42 45.11 -4.23
C ALA A 22 -9.74 45.88 -4.07
N ALA A 23 -10.45 45.71 -2.94
CA ALA A 23 -11.67 46.45 -2.64
C ALA A 23 -11.40 47.96 -2.47
N ILE A 24 -10.30 48.32 -1.81
CA ILE A 24 -9.87 49.72 -1.67
C ILE A 24 -9.54 50.33 -3.03
N ALA A 25 -8.79 49.61 -3.89
CA ALA A 25 -8.47 50.09 -5.23
C ALA A 25 -9.73 50.32 -6.08
N LEU A 26 -10.71 49.41 -6.00
CA LEU A 26 -12.00 49.56 -6.70
C LEU A 26 -12.78 50.78 -6.21
N ALA A 27 -12.82 51.00 -4.88
CA ALA A 27 -13.50 52.16 -4.29
C ALA A 27 -12.85 53.48 -4.74
N VAL A 28 -11.51 53.53 -4.82
CA VAL A 28 -10.78 54.71 -5.32
C VAL A 28 -11.08 54.96 -6.79
N ILE A 29 -11.10 53.92 -7.64
CA ILE A 29 -11.44 54.07 -9.06
C ILE A 29 -12.87 54.59 -9.23
N LEU A 30 -13.84 54.06 -8.49
CA LEU A 30 -15.24 54.54 -8.52
C LEU A 30 -15.35 56.00 -8.06
N ALA A 31 -14.62 56.40 -7.02
CA ALA A 31 -14.60 57.79 -6.55
C ALA A 31 -13.99 58.75 -7.58
N VAL A 32 -12.93 58.34 -8.27
CA VAL A 32 -12.30 59.15 -9.34
C VAL A 32 -13.24 59.28 -10.55
N VAL A 33 -13.92 58.21 -10.95
CA VAL A 33 -14.91 58.24 -12.04
C VAL A 33 -16.09 59.15 -11.70
N ALA A 34 -16.59 59.08 -10.46
CA ALA A 34 -17.65 59.95 -9.97
C ALA A 34 -17.21 61.43 -9.87
N GLY A 35 -15.95 61.68 -9.50
CA GLY A 35 -15.38 63.04 -9.48
C GLY A 35 -15.19 63.63 -10.88
N LEU A 36 -14.76 62.83 -11.86
CA LEU A 36 -14.54 63.27 -13.24
C LEU A 36 -15.83 63.57 -14.00
N SER A 37 -16.93 62.86 -13.71
CA SER A 37 -18.24 63.12 -14.32
C SER A 37 -18.87 64.44 -13.86
N ILE A 38 -18.42 65.03 -12.75
CA ILE A 38 -18.81 66.37 -12.30
C ILE A 38 -18.07 67.46 -13.11
N TRP A 39 -16.86 67.18 -13.62
CA TRP A 39 -15.97 68.17 -14.24
C TRP A 39 -16.14 68.31 -15.76
N LYS A 40 -16.60 67.26 -16.46
CA LYS A 40 -17.01 67.32 -17.87
C LYS A 40 -18.24 66.43 -18.08
N PRO A 41 -19.42 66.99 -18.37
CA PRO A 41 -20.62 66.19 -18.60
C PRO A 41 -20.48 65.43 -19.92
N ALA A 42 -19.99 64.20 -19.86
CA ALA A 42 -20.14 63.24 -20.94
C ALA A 42 -21.62 62.82 -21.02
N PRO A 43 -22.13 62.42 -22.20
CA PRO A 43 -23.47 61.87 -22.29
C PRO A 43 -23.61 60.69 -21.32
N MET A 44 -24.68 60.65 -20.53
CA MET A 44 -24.91 59.67 -19.46
C MET A 44 -24.71 58.21 -19.93
N THR A 45 -24.93 57.93 -21.22
CA THR A 45 -24.69 56.64 -21.87
C THR A 45 -23.20 56.25 -21.91
N ALA A 46 -22.28 57.19 -22.11
CA ALA A 46 -20.84 56.95 -22.10
C ALA A 46 -20.31 56.67 -20.69
N ILE A 47 -20.84 57.38 -19.68
CA ILE A 47 -20.51 57.15 -18.26
C ILE A 47 -21.03 55.76 -17.83
N ALA A 48 -22.27 55.44 -18.15
CA ALA A 48 -22.86 54.13 -17.88
C ALA A 48 -22.06 53.01 -18.55
N GLY A 49 -21.66 53.17 -19.82
CA GLY A 49 -20.81 52.21 -20.54
C GLY A 49 -19.45 51.99 -19.87
N GLY A 50 -18.78 53.06 -19.43
CA GLY A 50 -17.50 52.98 -18.73
C GLY A 50 -17.60 52.29 -17.36
N VAL A 51 -18.62 52.60 -16.57
CA VAL A 51 -18.87 51.95 -15.27
C VAL A 51 -19.21 50.48 -15.45
N SER A 52 -20.02 50.15 -16.47
CA SER A 52 -20.38 48.76 -16.80
C SER A 52 -19.14 47.95 -17.17
N LEU A 53 -18.26 48.50 -18.01
CA LEU A 53 -17.01 47.85 -18.40
C LEU A 53 -16.08 47.65 -17.21
N LEU A 54 -15.92 48.67 -16.35
CA LEU A 54 -15.12 48.56 -15.12
C LEU A 54 -15.69 47.51 -14.15
N ALA A 55 -17.01 47.44 -14.01
CA ALA A 55 -17.67 46.42 -13.20
C ALA A 55 -17.39 45.01 -13.74
N VAL A 56 -17.49 44.81 -15.06
CA VAL A 56 -17.16 43.54 -15.71
C VAL A 56 -15.68 43.18 -15.52
N CYS A 57 -14.76 44.13 -15.73
CA CYS A 57 -13.33 43.91 -15.51
C CYS A 57 -13.01 43.59 -14.05
N ALA A 58 -13.66 44.26 -13.09
CA ALA A 58 -13.48 43.99 -11.67
C ALA A 58 -13.99 42.60 -11.28
N LEU A 59 -15.17 42.21 -11.78
CA LEU A 59 -15.71 40.87 -11.57
C LEU A 59 -14.81 39.79 -12.19
N ALA A 60 -14.29 40.01 -13.40
CA ALA A 60 -13.34 39.10 -14.05
C ALA A 60 -12.05 38.96 -13.23
N TYR A 61 -11.51 40.07 -12.71
CA TYR A 61 -10.31 40.07 -11.88
C TYR A 61 -10.52 39.35 -10.53
N ILE A 62 -11.64 39.61 -9.85
CA ILE A 62 -12.00 38.93 -8.60
C ILE A 62 -12.20 37.42 -8.85
N THR A 63 -12.87 37.06 -9.94
CA THR A 63 -13.07 35.66 -10.33
C THR A 63 -11.73 34.98 -10.60
N TRP A 64 -10.83 35.63 -11.34
CA TRP A 64 -9.47 35.15 -11.59
C TRP A 64 -8.68 34.91 -10.30
N LEU A 65 -8.74 35.85 -9.34
CA LEU A 65 -8.12 35.70 -8.03
C LEU A 65 -8.69 34.51 -7.24
N HIS A 66 -10.01 34.30 -7.31
CA HIS A 66 -10.65 33.14 -6.68
C HIS A 66 -10.20 31.82 -7.33
N VAL A 67 -10.11 31.76 -8.66
CA VAL A 67 -9.60 30.59 -9.39
C VAL A 67 -8.17 30.27 -8.95
N LEU A 68 -7.26 31.26 -8.96
CA LEU A 68 -5.88 31.07 -8.52
C LEU A 68 -5.78 30.61 -7.05
N SER A 69 -6.59 31.18 -6.16
CA SER A 69 -6.63 30.77 -4.75
C SER A 69 -7.14 29.34 -4.58
N ASN A 70 -8.16 28.95 -5.35
CA ASN A 70 -8.72 27.61 -5.31
C ASN A 70 -7.73 26.57 -5.86
N GLU A 71 -6.99 26.90 -6.92
CA GLU A 71 -5.92 26.04 -7.43
C GLU A 71 -4.82 25.81 -6.39
N GLN A 72 -4.40 26.86 -5.68
CA GLN A 72 -3.40 26.74 -4.62
C GLN A 72 -3.90 25.90 -3.44
N LEU A 73 -5.16 26.08 -3.04
CA LEU A 73 -5.80 25.28 -2.00
C LEU A 73 -5.90 23.81 -2.43
N ALA A 74 -6.30 23.55 -3.67
CA ALA A 74 -6.37 22.20 -4.22
C ALA A 74 -5.00 21.50 -4.22
N ARG A 75 -3.93 22.19 -4.67
CA ARG A 75 -2.56 21.65 -4.63
C ARG A 75 -2.08 21.38 -3.21
N THR A 76 -2.37 22.27 -2.28
CA THR A 76 -1.98 22.11 -0.87
C THR A 76 -2.70 20.92 -0.24
N ASN A 77 -4.01 20.80 -0.48
CA ASN A 77 -4.79 19.64 -0.04
C ASN A 77 -4.28 18.35 -0.66
N GLN A 78 -3.94 18.35 -1.95
CA GLN A 78 -3.38 17.18 -2.62
C GLN A 78 -2.01 16.79 -2.04
N ALA A 79 -1.15 17.77 -1.71
CA ALA A 79 0.14 17.51 -1.08
C ALA A 79 -0.02 16.98 0.35
N ILE A 80 -0.93 17.54 1.14
CA ILE A 80 -1.26 17.05 2.49
C ILE A 80 -1.82 15.63 2.39
N LEU A 81 -2.78 15.38 1.48
CA LEU A 81 -3.33 14.05 1.26
C LEU A 81 -2.24 13.06 0.86
N LYS A 82 -1.33 13.44 -0.04
CA LYS A 82 -0.19 12.58 -0.44
C LYS A 82 0.76 12.28 0.71
N THR A 83 0.94 13.24 1.63
CA THR A 83 1.81 13.06 2.81
C THR A 83 1.11 12.22 3.89
N LEU A 84 -0.22 12.32 3.99
CA LEU A 84 -1.03 11.50 4.89
C LEU A 84 -1.34 10.10 4.31
N SER A 85 -1.22 9.94 3.00
CA SER A 85 -1.40 8.68 2.26
C SER A 85 -0.10 7.91 2.09
N ASP A 86 0.97 8.24 2.82
CA ASP A 86 2.04 7.28 3.02
C ASP A 86 1.45 6.16 3.89
N ASP A 87 0.76 5.24 3.21
CA ASP A 87 0.11 4.05 3.73
C ASP A 87 1.19 3.14 4.34
N SER A 88 1.66 3.55 5.51
CA SER A 88 2.68 2.87 6.28
C SER A 88 1.94 1.85 7.12
N TYR A 89 1.98 0.59 6.70
CA TYR A 89 1.49 -0.51 7.50
C TYR A 89 2.62 -1.52 7.72
N ALA A 90 2.55 -2.21 8.85
CA ALA A 90 3.36 -3.37 9.12
C ALA A 90 2.41 -4.51 9.45
N PHE A 91 2.76 -5.72 9.02
CA PHE A 91 2.01 -6.89 9.41
C PHE A 91 2.95 -8.05 9.68
N GLY A 92 2.45 -9.01 10.42
CA GLY A 92 3.09 -10.30 10.47
C GLY A 92 2.27 -11.35 11.18
N LEU A 93 2.83 -12.57 11.18
CA LEU A 93 2.21 -13.72 11.79
C LEU A 93 3.02 -14.15 13.01
N ARG A 94 2.34 -14.39 14.13
CA ARG A 94 2.94 -14.91 15.36
C ARG A 94 2.13 -16.04 15.94
N GLN A 95 2.77 -16.81 16.80
CA GLN A 95 2.08 -17.81 17.60
C GLN A 95 1.56 -17.17 18.89
N ASP A 96 0.31 -17.45 19.23
CA ASP A 96 -0.31 -17.11 20.51
C ASP A 96 -0.96 -18.37 21.11
N GLY A 97 -0.25 -18.99 22.05
CA GLY A 97 -0.63 -20.30 22.60
C GLY A 97 -0.78 -21.36 21.49
N PRO A 98 -1.97 -22.00 21.34
CA PRO A 98 -2.23 -22.98 20.29
C PRO A 98 -2.61 -22.35 18.94
N ASN A 99 -2.73 -21.02 18.88
CA ASN A 99 -3.25 -20.30 17.74
C ASN A 99 -2.12 -19.64 16.91
N ALA A 100 -2.37 -19.48 15.62
CA ALA A 100 -1.69 -18.52 14.78
C ALA A 100 -2.51 -17.22 14.76
N VAL A 101 -1.87 -16.13 15.18
CA VAL A 101 -2.47 -14.80 15.19
C VAL A 101 -1.72 -13.92 14.21
N LEU A 102 -2.48 -13.41 13.25
CA LEU A 102 -2.05 -12.45 12.27
C LEU A 102 -2.31 -11.06 12.81
N TRP A 103 -1.28 -10.22 12.86
CA TRP A 103 -1.38 -8.85 13.34
C TRP A 103 -1.11 -7.86 12.22
N ILE A 104 -1.83 -6.76 12.21
CA ILE A 104 -1.67 -5.66 11.25
C ILE A 104 -1.63 -4.36 12.05
N ALA A 105 -0.50 -3.67 11.96
CA ALA A 105 -0.29 -2.34 12.54
C ALA A 105 -0.45 -1.29 11.45
N ASN A 106 -1.43 -0.40 11.60
CA ASN A 106 -1.55 0.79 10.77
C ASN A 106 -0.68 1.90 11.38
N LEU A 107 0.50 2.10 10.80
CA LEU A 107 1.46 3.14 11.22
C LEU A 107 1.19 4.49 10.54
N GLY A 108 0.22 4.53 9.62
CA GLY A 108 -0.18 5.72 8.89
C GLY A 108 -1.11 6.63 9.70
N HIS A 109 -1.62 7.67 9.02
CA HIS A 109 -2.53 8.66 9.60
C HIS A 109 -3.98 8.50 9.16
N ALA A 110 -4.23 7.67 8.14
CA ALA A 110 -5.56 7.35 7.64
C ALA A 110 -5.99 5.96 8.09
N HIS A 111 -7.31 5.75 8.17
CA HIS A 111 -7.87 4.41 8.35
C HIS A 111 -7.61 3.56 7.09
N ILE A 112 -7.30 2.29 7.28
CA ILE A 112 -7.25 1.32 6.18
C ILE A 112 -8.36 0.28 6.39
N MET A 113 -9.02 -0.12 5.31
CA MET A 113 -9.98 -1.21 5.35
C MET A 113 -9.27 -2.48 4.90
N LEU A 114 -9.11 -3.44 5.81
CA LEU A 114 -8.72 -4.79 5.46
C LEU A 114 -9.90 -5.47 4.76
N HIS A 115 -9.74 -5.75 3.47
CA HIS A 115 -10.79 -6.39 2.69
C HIS A 115 -10.66 -7.91 2.74
N SER A 116 -9.50 -8.42 2.32
CA SER A 116 -9.25 -9.85 2.12
C SER A 116 -7.89 -10.28 2.66
N LEU A 117 -7.84 -11.48 3.21
CA LEU A 117 -6.65 -12.23 3.57
C LEU A 117 -6.50 -13.43 2.63
N TYR A 118 -5.29 -13.64 2.14
CA TYR A 118 -4.92 -14.81 1.38
C TYR A 118 -3.79 -15.56 2.08
N LEU A 119 -3.95 -16.87 2.17
CA LEU A 119 -2.95 -17.81 2.67
C LEU A 119 -2.72 -18.85 1.59
N GLN A 120 -1.49 -19.01 1.14
CA GLN A 120 -1.12 -19.99 0.11
C GLN A 120 0.00 -20.89 0.60
N SER A 121 -0.12 -22.19 0.36
CA SER A 121 0.92 -23.19 0.61
C SER A 121 1.04 -24.11 -0.61
N GLY A 122 1.99 -23.81 -1.49
CA GLY A 122 2.11 -24.48 -2.79
C GLY A 122 0.91 -24.15 -3.68
N GLU A 123 0.19 -25.18 -4.16
CA GLU A 123 -1.01 -25.01 -4.99
C GLU A 123 -2.29 -24.79 -4.18
N ALA A 124 -2.27 -25.10 -2.87
CA ALA A 124 -3.43 -24.90 -2.01
C ALA A 124 -3.52 -23.44 -1.54
N GLN A 125 -4.71 -22.86 -1.67
CA GLN A 125 -5.00 -21.47 -1.26
C GLN A 125 -6.26 -21.41 -0.40
N SER A 126 -6.20 -20.58 0.65
CA SER A 126 -7.35 -20.19 1.45
C SER A 126 -7.54 -18.68 1.34
N HIS A 127 -8.80 -18.26 1.23
CA HIS A 127 -9.21 -16.86 1.14
C HIS A 127 -10.27 -16.58 2.21
N ALA A 128 -10.11 -15.47 2.91
CA ALA A 128 -11.07 -15.01 3.90
C ALA A 128 -11.28 -13.50 3.79
N THR A 129 -12.54 -13.09 3.75
CA THR A 129 -12.94 -11.68 3.72
C THR A 129 -13.17 -11.18 5.15
N TYR A 130 -12.51 -10.09 5.54
CA TYR A 130 -12.61 -9.54 6.90
C TYR A 130 -13.41 -8.22 6.96
N ASN A 131 -13.34 -7.37 5.92
CA ASN A 131 -14.05 -6.08 5.87
C ASN A 131 -13.93 -5.26 7.19
N GLU A 132 -12.74 -5.25 7.77
CA GLU A 132 -12.45 -4.60 9.06
C GLU A 132 -11.68 -3.30 8.86
N ILE A 133 -11.93 -2.29 9.70
CA ILE A 133 -11.23 -1.01 9.65
C ILE A 133 -10.11 -1.02 10.68
N VAL A 134 -8.86 -0.99 10.20
CA VAL A 134 -7.68 -0.82 11.06
C VAL A 134 -7.44 0.67 11.26
N GLN A 135 -7.65 1.14 12.49
CA GLN A 135 -7.51 2.57 12.81
C GLN A 135 -6.06 3.03 12.75
N ALA A 136 -5.85 4.31 12.40
CA ALA A 136 -4.53 4.92 12.44
C ALA A 136 -3.90 4.78 13.84
N GLY A 137 -2.65 4.33 13.89
CA GLY A 137 -1.91 4.08 15.13
C GLY A 137 -2.35 2.85 15.93
N HIS A 138 -3.24 2.01 15.39
CA HIS A 138 -3.74 0.81 16.07
C HIS A 138 -3.20 -0.47 15.43
N VAL A 139 -3.23 -1.55 16.21
CA VAL A 139 -2.92 -2.91 15.78
C VAL A 139 -4.20 -3.72 15.85
N GLU A 140 -4.58 -4.35 14.74
CA GLU A 140 -5.66 -5.33 14.70
C GLU A 140 -5.07 -6.74 14.64
N GLU A 141 -5.74 -7.68 15.31
CA GLU A 141 -5.30 -9.06 15.45
C GLU A 141 -6.40 -10.03 15.03
N MET A 142 -6.06 -11.00 14.19
CA MET A 142 -6.99 -11.98 13.67
C MET A 142 -6.46 -13.39 13.92
N ASN A 143 -7.32 -14.26 14.45
CA ASN A 143 -6.99 -15.67 14.55
C ASN A 143 -7.20 -16.35 13.18
N VAL A 144 -6.11 -16.90 12.64
CA VAL A 144 -6.08 -17.54 11.31
C VAL A 144 -5.77 -19.04 11.39
N THR A 145 -5.88 -19.60 12.60
CA THR A 145 -5.52 -20.98 12.90
C THR A 145 -6.32 -21.98 12.06
N LYS A 146 -7.63 -21.74 11.92
CA LYS A 146 -8.51 -22.63 11.18
C LYS A 146 -8.12 -22.70 9.70
N GLN A 147 -7.88 -21.55 9.08
CA GLN A 147 -7.48 -21.44 7.67
C GLN A 147 -6.14 -22.15 7.42
N ILE A 148 -5.17 -22.01 8.33
CA ILE A 148 -3.90 -22.74 8.25
C ILE A 148 -4.10 -24.26 8.36
N GLN A 149 -4.96 -24.71 9.28
CA GLN A 149 -5.23 -26.13 9.50
C GLN A 149 -5.99 -26.79 8.34
N GLU A 150 -6.80 -26.02 7.61
CA GLU A 150 -7.46 -26.48 6.39
C GLU A 150 -6.45 -26.71 5.26
N LEU A 151 -5.37 -25.92 5.22
CA LEU A 151 -4.33 -26.02 4.19
C LEU A 151 -3.24 -27.04 4.51
N THR A 152 -2.93 -27.28 5.79
CA THR A 152 -1.90 -28.26 6.17
C THR A 152 -2.22 -28.99 7.47
N LYS A 153 -1.81 -30.27 7.52
CA LYS A 153 -1.81 -31.09 8.74
C LYS A 153 -0.42 -31.23 9.37
N GLY A 154 0.58 -30.55 8.81
CA GLY A 154 1.98 -30.69 9.21
C GLY A 154 2.73 -29.36 9.16
N ALA A 155 4.03 -29.43 8.93
CA ALA A 155 4.82 -28.25 8.63
C ALA A 155 4.63 -27.85 7.16
N ALA A 156 4.45 -26.55 6.89
CA ALA A 156 4.43 -25.99 5.56
C ALA A 156 4.94 -24.54 5.56
N ASP A 157 5.46 -24.09 4.42
CA ASP A 157 5.72 -22.67 4.18
C ASP A 157 4.46 -22.03 3.57
N PHE A 158 4.08 -20.87 4.10
CA PHE A 158 2.88 -20.12 3.73
C PHE A 158 3.26 -18.75 3.21
N ASP A 159 2.75 -18.38 2.05
CA ASP A 159 2.71 -16.99 1.61
C ASP A 159 1.45 -16.33 2.13
N VAL A 160 1.64 -15.20 2.80
CA VAL A 160 0.58 -14.43 3.43
C VAL A 160 0.57 -13.04 2.81
N TRP A 161 -0.59 -12.65 2.28
CA TRP A 161 -0.80 -11.29 1.79
C TRP A 161 -2.23 -10.84 2.01
N PHE A 162 -2.41 -9.54 1.89
CA PHE A 162 -3.67 -8.87 2.13
C PHE A 162 -4.04 -7.97 0.97
N GLU A 163 -5.33 -7.75 0.80
CA GLU A 163 -5.84 -6.64 0.04
C GLU A 163 -6.41 -5.61 1.01
N PHE A 164 -5.80 -4.42 1.02
CA PHE A 164 -6.30 -3.27 1.75
C PHE A 164 -6.91 -2.27 0.79
N ILE A 165 -8.05 -1.70 1.16
CA ILE A 165 -8.61 -0.53 0.49
C ILE A 165 -8.17 0.68 1.31
N SER A 166 -7.24 1.47 0.77
CA SER A 166 -6.83 2.73 1.40
C SER A 166 -7.83 3.84 1.09
N ALA A 167 -7.65 5.01 1.73
CA ALA A 167 -8.48 6.18 1.47
C ALA A 167 -8.42 6.67 0.01
N SER A 168 -7.39 6.31 -0.75
CA SER A 168 -7.29 6.60 -2.19
C SER A 168 -8.04 5.59 -3.06
N GLY A 169 -8.65 4.55 -2.47
CA GLY A 169 -9.31 3.46 -3.18
C GLY A 169 -8.33 2.52 -3.90
N THR A 170 -7.03 2.61 -3.58
CA THR A 170 -6.01 1.75 -4.19
C THR A 170 -5.88 0.47 -3.37
N ALA A 171 -5.98 -0.68 -4.04
CA ALA A 171 -5.64 -1.96 -3.45
C ALA A 171 -4.12 -2.07 -3.33
N ILE A 172 -3.61 -2.12 -2.10
CA ILE A 172 -2.18 -2.35 -1.85
C ILE A 172 -2.04 -3.71 -1.18
N SER A 173 -1.12 -4.54 -1.66
CA SER A 173 -0.73 -5.79 -1.04
C SER A 173 0.78 -5.86 -0.89
N SER A 174 1.23 -6.49 0.18
CA SER A 174 2.61 -6.94 0.33
C SER A 174 2.56 -8.40 0.75
N VAL A 175 3.42 -9.22 0.14
CA VAL A 175 3.51 -10.65 0.42
C VAL A 175 4.64 -10.89 1.42
N GLN A 176 4.38 -11.71 2.44
CA GLN A 176 5.40 -12.19 3.36
C GLN A 176 5.26 -13.71 3.54
N THR A 177 6.40 -14.40 3.53
CA THR A 177 6.44 -15.86 3.68
C THR A 177 6.70 -16.26 5.14
N TYR A 178 6.01 -17.31 5.59
CA TYR A 178 6.09 -17.84 6.95
C TYR A 178 6.17 -19.36 6.95
N ASN A 179 7.12 -19.94 7.67
CA ASN A 179 7.09 -21.36 8.00
C ASN A 179 6.23 -21.60 9.24
N ILE A 180 5.23 -22.47 9.09
CA ILE A 180 4.29 -22.82 10.16
C ILE A 180 4.33 -24.32 10.39
N LEU A 181 4.53 -24.72 11.65
CA LEU A 181 4.46 -26.13 12.08
C LEU A 181 3.13 -26.35 12.79
N VAL A 182 2.30 -27.21 12.21
CA VAL A 182 1.07 -27.72 12.84
C VAL A 182 1.29 -29.16 13.29
N ALA A 183 0.95 -29.49 14.53
CA ALA A 183 0.91 -30.85 15.02
C ALA A 183 -0.37 -31.10 15.80
N ASN A 184 -1.09 -32.19 15.50
CA ASN A 184 -2.36 -32.56 16.14
C ASN A 184 -3.41 -31.43 16.14
N GLY A 185 -3.47 -30.64 15.07
CA GLY A 185 -4.39 -29.49 14.99
C GLY A 185 -4.03 -28.35 15.94
N ILE A 186 -2.76 -28.21 16.32
CA ILE A 186 -2.25 -27.11 17.13
C ILE A 186 -1.11 -26.43 16.37
N VAL A 187 -1.10 -25.10 16.34
CA VAL A 187 0.03 -24.34 15.81
C VAL A 187 1.14 -24.39 16.85
N CYS A 188 2.22 -25.11 16.54
CA CYS A 188 3.34 -25.31 17.46
C CYS A 188 4.44 -24.27 17.27
N ARG A 189 4.53 -23.68 16.07
CA ARG A 189 5.59 -22.72 15.72
C ARG A 189 5.20 -21.91 14.50
N VAL A 190 5.53 -20.62 14.53
CA VAL A 190 5.51 -19.71 13.38
C VAL A 190 6.88 -19.07 13.26
N ARG A 191 7.47 -19.04 12.06
CA ARG A 191 8.75 -18.36 11.76
C ARG A 191 8.61 -17.59 10.47
N SER A 192 9.15 -16.36 10.42
CA SER A 192 9.23 -15.59 9.17
C SER A 192 10.32 -16.16 8.27
N GLY A 193 10.01 -16.28 6.98
CA GLY A 193 10.86 -16.84 5.93
C GLY A 193 10.57 -18.31 5.66
N THR A 194 11.42 -18.90 4.82
CA THR A 194 11.29 -20.28 4.35
C THR A 194 12.22 -21.20 5.14
N TYR A 195 11.73 -22.36 5.55
CA TYR A 195 12.55 -23.30 6.34
C TYR A 195 12.43 -24.75 5.89
N GLN A 196 11.46 -25.10 5.04
CA GLN A 196 11.35 -26.45 4.56
C GLN A 196 12.28 -26.68 3.36
N PRO A 197 13.14 -27.71 3.42
CA PRO A 197 13.79 -28.20 2.21
C PRO A 197 12.75 -28.50 1.14
N ARG A 198 13.06 -28.14 -0.11
CA ARG A 198 12.20 -28.45 -1.25
C ARG A 198 12.77 -29.64 -2.00
N THR A 199 11.89 -30.44 -2.60
CA THR A 199 12.33 -31.53 -3.47
C THR A 199 12.44 -31.05 -4.90
N VAL A 200 13.48 -31.48 -5.60
CA VAL A 200 13.71 -31.21 -7.02
C VAL A 200 13.99 -32.54 -7.71
N GLU A 201 13.28 -32.80 -8.81
CA GLU A 201 13.48 -33.98 -9.64
C GLU A 201 14.45 -33.66 -10.78
N CYS A 202 15.43 -34.55 -11.01
CA CYS A 202 16.32 -34.47 -12.17
C CYS A 202 15.52 -34.71 -13.47
N PRO A 203 15.51 -33.79 -14.44
CA PRO A 203 14.74 -33.96 -15.68
C PRO A 203 15.19 -35.12 -16.57
N THR A 204 16.43 -35.61 -16.40
CA THR A 204 17.02 -36.65 -17.25
C THR A 204 16.81 -38.06 -16.72
N CYS A 205 16.98 -38.27 -15.41
CA CYS A 205 16.93 -39.60 -14.79
C CYS A 205 15.80 -39.78 -13.76
N HIS A 206 15.00 -38.74 -13.50
CA HIS A 206 13.86 -38.74 -12.59
C HIS A 206 14.18 -39.02 -11.11
N GLN A 207 15.46 -38.93 -10.72
CA GLN A 207 15.84 -39.02 -9.30
C GLN A 207 15.49 -37.74 -8.56
N VAL A 208 14.98 -37.87 -7.33
CA VAL A 208 14.54 -36.75 -6.49
C VAL A 208 15.59 -36.41 -5.44
N TYR A 209 15.89 -35.11 -5.34
CA TYR A 209 16.88 -34.55 -4.44
C TYR A 209 16.26 -33.51 -3.51
N ALA A 210 16.80 -33.40 -2.28
CA ALA A 210 16.45 -32.31 -1.38
C ALA A 210 17.33 -31.08 -1.65
N MET A 211 16.69 -29.93 -1.82
CA MET A 211 17.29 -28.62 -2.03
C MET A 211 17.24 -27.78 -0.76
N SER A 212 18.35 -27.12 -0.46
CA SER A 212 18.45 -26.14 0.61
C SER A 212 17.75 -24.84 0.26
N VAL A 213 16.89 -24.38 1.17
CA VAL A 213 16.27 -23.04 1.13
C VAL A 213 17.01 -22.02 2.00
N THR A 214 18.20 -22.37 2.52
CA THR A 214 18.97 -21.44 3.36
C THR A 214 19.27 -20.14 2.62
N GLY A 215 19.00 -19.02 3.30
CA GLY A 215 19.19 -17.67 2.76
C GLY A 215 18.06 -17.18 1.85
N LEU A 216 16.98 -17.95 1.66
CA LEU A 216 15.82 -17.54 0.87
C LEU A 216 14.72 -17.00 1.78
N ALA A 217 14.26 -15.78 1.49
CA ALA A 217 13.23 -15.11 2.28
C ALA A 217 11.83 -15.29 1.69
N LYS A 218 11.73 -15.40 0.34
CA LYS A 218 10.47 -15.43 -0.39
C LYS A 218 10.32 -16.73 -1.19
N SER A 219 9.08 -17.12 -1.47
CA SER A 219 8.76 -18.24 -2.35
C SER A 219 9.25 -18.05 -3.79
N GLU A 220 9.19 -16.82 -4.31
CA GLU A 220 9.76 -16.49 -5.64
C GLU A 220 11.26 -16.84 -5.72
N ASP A 221 12.02 -16.60 -4.64
CA ASP A 221 13.44 -16.93 -4.60
C ASP A 221 13.66 -18.45 -4.57
N ILE A 222 12.73 -19.21 -3.98
CA ILE A 222 12.74 -20.68 -4.01
C ILE A 222 12.55 -21.17 -5.44
N GLU A 223 11.56 -20.66 -6.16
CA GLU A 223 11.28 -21.06 -7.54
C GLU A 223 12.48 -20.77 -8.46
N ALA A 224 13.07 -19.59 -8.33
CA ALA A 224 14.28 -19.21 -9.05
C ALA A 224 15.43 -20.21 -8.78
N ARG A 225 15.65 -20.58 -7.51
CA ARG A 225 16.67 -21.56 -7.14
C ARG A 225 16.33 -22.97 -7.65
N MET A 226 15.06 -23.38 -7.66
CA MET A 226 14.66 -24.67 -8.22
C MET A 226 14.97 -24.77 -9.72
N ILE A 227 14.83 -23.68 -10.48
CA ILE A 227 15.21 -23.64 -11.89
C ILE A 227 16.72 -23.81 -12.06
N GLU A 228 17.52 -23.13 -11.24
CA GLU A 228 18.99 -23.26 -11.23
C GLU A 228 19.42 -24.70 -10.93
N VAL A 229 18.87 -25.31 -9.87
CA VAL A 229 19.17 -26.70 -9.51
C VAL A 229 18.76 -27.67 -10.62
N LYS A 230 17.62 -27.47 -11.28
CA LYS A 230 17.20 -28.32 -12.42
C LYS A 230 18.20 -28.25 -13.58
N ALA A 231 18.74 -27.07 -13.87
CA ALA A 231 19.77 -26.89 -14.90
C ALA A 231 21.09 -27.59 -14.53
N ASP A 232 21.52 -27.43 -13.28
CA ASP A 232 22.71 -28.11 -12.72
C ASP A 232 22.57 -29.64 -12.80
N LEU A 233 21.41 -30.18 -12.36
CA LEU A 233 21.12 -31.62 -12.40
C LEU A 233 21.12 -32.18 -13.82
N THR A 234 20.59 -31.42 -14.79
CA THR A 234 20.54 -31.83 -16.20
C THR A 234 21.96 -31.89 -16.79
N SER A 235 22.79 -30.88 -16.51
CA SER A 235 24.14 -30.78 -17.08
C SER A 235 25.16 -31.73 -16.43
N SER A 236 24.93 -32.13 -15.17
CA SER A 236 25.83 -32.98 -14.41
C SER A 236 25.35 -34.43 -14.23
N CYS A 237 24.24 -34.82 -14.85
CA CYS A 237 23.75 -36.19 -14.84
C CYS A 237 24.80 -37.13 -15.48
N PRO A 238 25.17 -38.27 -14.86
CA PRO A 238 24.52 -38.94 -13.72
C PRO A 238 25.08 -38.61 -12.33
N ALA A 239 26.03 -37.69 -12.21
CA ALA A 239 26.67 -37.36 -10.95
C ALA A 239 25.84 -36.41 -10.07
N HIS A 240 24.97 -35.59 -10.68
CA HIS A 240 24.01 -34.71 -9.99
C HIS A 240 24.65 -33.71 -9.01
N HIS A 241 25.54 -32.88 -9.54
CA HIS A 241 26.21 -31.83 -8.79
C HIS A 241 25.41 -30.54 -8.83
N SER A 242 24.94 -30.08 -7.67
CA SER A 242 24.57 -28.69 -7.44
C SER A 242 24.94 -28.28 -6.02
N GLN A 243 25.40 -27.04 -5.85
CA GLN A 243 25.83 -26.51 -4.56
C GLN A 243 24.67 -26.35 -3.57
N TYR A 244 23.42 -26.33 -4.06
CA TYR A 244 22.24 -26.14 -3.24
C TYR A 244 21.60 -27.46 -2.81
N LEU A 245 22.10 -28.62 -3.24
CA LEU A 245 21.63 -29.90 -2.75
C LEU A 245 22.10 -30.13 -1.31
N LEU A 246 21.22 -30.68 -0.49
CA LEU A 246 21.59 -31.17 0.83
C LEU A 246 22.46 -32.42 0.67
N LYS A 247 23.69 -32.37 1.18
CA LYS A 247 24.65 -33.48 1.10
C LYS A 247 24.12 -34.68 1.90
N GLY A 248 23.89 -35.81 1.24
CA GLY A 248 23.82 -37.11 1.92
C GLY A 248 22.57 -37.97 1.72
N GLU A 249 21.48 -37.52 1.10
CA GLU A 249 20.28 -38.36 0.94
C GLU A 249 19.57 -38.10 -0.40
N SER A 250 19.57 -39.09 -1.29
CA SER A 250 18.46 -39.25 -2.22
C SER A 250 17.21 -39.44 -1.36
N VAL A 251 16.26 -38.52 -1.44
CA VAL A 251 15.04 -38.60 -0.64
C VAL A 251 14.27 -39.83 -1.13
N PRO A 252 13.92 -40.80 -0.28
CA PRO A 252 13.10 -41.93 -0.69
C PRO A 252 11.81 -41.39 -1.33
N ALA A 253 11.36 -41.96 -2.45
CA ALA A 253 10.13 -41.51 -3.13
C ALA A 253 8.91 -41.46 -2.17
N SER A 254 8.92 -42.25 -1.09
CA SER A 254 7.90 -42.25 -0.04
C SER A 254 7.83 -40.96 0.80
N MET A 255 8.91 -40.17 0.87
CA MET A 255 8.91 -38.83 1.48
C MET A 255 8.45 -37.72 0.53
N VAL A 256 8.32 -38.02 -0.78
CA VAL A 256 7.91 -37.07 -1.82
C VAL A 256 6.37 -37.02 -1.97
N SER A 257 5.62 -37.94 -1.36
CA SER A 257 4.17 -38.03 -1.54
C SER A 257 3.38 -37.59 -0.31
N ARG A 258 2.90 -36.34 -0.34
CA ARG A 258 1.53 -35.99 0.11
C ARG A 258 0.98 -34.65 -0.41
N THR A 259 1.62 -34.00 -1.38
CA THR A 259 1.17 -32.69 -1.91
C THR A 259 0.63 -32.72 -3.34
N ALA A 260 0.71 -33.84 -4.07
CA ALA A 260 0.31 -33.93 -5.48
C ALA A 260 -0.92 -34.82 -5.76
N ALA A 261 -1.70 -35.16 -4.73
CA ALA A 261 -2.91 -35.98 -4.88
C ALA A 261 -4.06 -35.44 -4.03
N SER A 262 -4.56 -34.25 -4.40
CA SER A 262 -5.91 -33.77 -4.10
C SER A 262 -6.28 -32.67 -5.08
#